data_AF-A0A345UK05-F1
#
_entry.id   AF-A0A345UK05-F1
#
_cell.length_a   1.000
_cell.length_b   1.000
_cell.length_c   1.000
_cell.angle_alpha   90.00
_cell.angle_beta   90.00
_cell.angle_gamma   90.00
#
_symmetry.space_group_name_H-M   'P 1'
#
loop_
_entity.id
_entity.type
_entity.pdbx_description
1 polymer ?
#
loop_
_entity_poly.entity_id
_entity_poly.type
_entity_poly.pdbx_seq_one_letter_code
_entity_poly.pdbx_strand_id
1 'polypeptide(L)'
;MRYSELSEKNYRRICFINWSLTLPMIVLFAWPYYLVATWTGISAAIAYVGAFVFALPFMMTVLHGHVTMALGGLHRHHYYEWLAGYPMSIGFMFHPIMFRTRFRISLVLLACVLLALSYFLRW
;
A
#
# COMPACT_ATOMS: atom_id res chain seq x y z
N MET A 1 -3.10 -25.86 23.44
CA MET A 1 -3.28 -24.40 23.57
C MET A 1 -3.90 -23.89 22.28
N ARG A 2 -5.16 -23.42 22.32
CA ARG A 2 -5.82 -22.82 21.15
C ARG A 2 -5.26 -21.41 20.99
N TYR A 3 -4.29 -21.21 20.11
CA TYR A 3 -3.72 -19.89 19.86
C TYR A 3 -4.80 -18.99 19.26
N SER A 4 -5.44 -18.17 20.11
CA SER A 4 -6.51 -17.24 19.73
C SER A 4 -6.07 -16.27 18.62
N GLU A 5 -4.77 -16.00 18.53
CA GLU A 5 -4.16 -15.11 17.55
C GLU A 5 -4.18 -15.67 16.12
N LEU A 6 -4.13 -17.00 15.96
CA LEU A 6 -4.15 -17.69 14.65
C LEU A 6 -5.56 -18.11 14.23
N SER A 7 -6.59 -17.54 14.86
CA SER A 7 -7.97 -17.82 14.50
C SER A 7 -8.40 -17.04 13.26
N GLU A 8 -9.22 -17.65 12.41
CA GLU A 8 -9.80 -16.98 11.25
C GLU A 8 -10.60 -15.72 11.64
N LYS A 9 -11.24 -15.72 12.82
CA LYS A 9 -11.92 -14.54 13.37
C LYS A 9 -10.95 -13.37 13.55
N ASN A 10 -9.73 -13.63 14.02
CA ASN A 10 -8.69 -12.62 14.15
C ASN A 10 -8.20 -12.14 12.77
N TYR A 11 -7.99 -13.06 11.81
CA TYR A 11 -7.59 -12.68 10.45
C TYR A 11 -8.61 -11.77 9.76
N ARG A 12 -9.91 -12.08 9.89
CA ARG A 12 -10.98 -11.20 9.38
C ARG A 12 -10.94 -9.81 10.02
N ARG A 13 -10.70 -9.73 11.33
CA ARG A 13 -10.56 -8.45 12.04
C ARG A 13 -9.36 -7.64 11.56
N ILE A 14 -8.20 -8.26 11.45
CA ILE A 14 -6.97 -7.62 10.94
C ILE A 14 -7.20 -7.11 9.52
N CYS A 15 -7.85 -7.93 8.68
CA CYS A 15 -8.11 -7.54 7.30
C CYS A 15 -9.09 -6.37 7.19
N PHE A 16 -10.15 -6.36 8.01
CA PHE A 16 -11.09 -5.24 8.07
C PHE A 16 -10.40 -3.94 8.48
N ILE A 17 -9.54 -4.00 9.51
CA ILE A 17 -8.75 -2.84 9.94
C ILE A 17 -7.84 -2.38 8.80
N ASN A 18 -7.10 -3.30 8.17
CA ASN A 18 -6.25 -2.97 7.02
C ASN A 18 -7.03 -2.30 5.88
N TRP A 19 -8.20 -2.82 5.53
CA TRP A 19 -9.07 -2.21 4.53
C TRP A 19 -9.47 -0.80 4.93
N SER A 20 -9.90 -0.58 6.18
CA SER A 20 -10.26 0.75 6.68
C SER A 20 -9.10 1.75 6.68
N LEU A 21 -7.86 1.26 6.83
CA LEU A 21 -6.65 2.06 6.81
C LEU A 21 -6.17 2.41 5.40
N THR A 22 -6.58 1.69 4.34
CA THR A 22 -6.12 1.95 2.96
C THR A 22 -6.39 3.40 2.54
N LEU A 23 -7.64 3.84 2.65
CA LEU A 23 -8.07 5.16 2.19
C LEU A 23 -7.39 6.31 2.97
N PRO A 24 -7.37 6.34 4.32
CA PRO A 24 -6.63 7.34 5.07
C PRO A 24 -5.13 7.39 4.70
N MET A 25 -4.50 6.23 4.50
CA MET A 25 -3.07 6.18 4.15
C MET A 25 -2.79 6.72 2.75
N ILE A 26 -3.67 6.45 1.78
CA ILE A 26 -3.53 7.04 0.43
C ILE A 26 -3.57 8.56 0.52
N VAL A 27 -4.55 9.12 1.23
CA VAL A 27 -4.68 10.58 1.40
C VAL A 27 -3.46 11.16 2.11
N LEU A 28 -3.01 10.52 3.19
CA LEU A 28 -1.86 10.98 3.98
C LEU A 28 -0.57 11.00 3.16
N PHE A 29 -0.29 9.95 2.39
CA PHE A 29 0.97 9.81 1.65
C PHE A 29 0.94 10.41 0.25
N ALA A 30 -0.22 10.73 -0.31
CA ALA A 30 -0.32 11.39 -1.61
C ALA A 30 0.13 12.86 -1.56
N TRP A 31 -0.05 13.51 -0.41
CA TRP A 31 0.15 14.95 -0.24
C TRP A 31 1.56 15.45 -0.62
N PRO A 32 2.67 14.82 -0.19
CA PRO A 32 4.01 15.31 -0.51
C PRO A 32 4.29 15.36 -2.02
N TYR A 33 3.85 14.35 -2.77
CA TYR A 33 4.02 14.31 -4.22
C TYR A 33 3.17 15.39 -4.90
N TYR A 34 1.91 15.52 -4.49
CA TYR A 34 1.00 16.51 -5.04
C TYR A 34 1.51 17.95 -4.84
N LEU A 35 2.09 18.26 -3.67
CA LEU A 35 2.71 19.55 -3.42
C LEU A 35 3.87 19.83 -4.36
N VAL A 36 4.78 18.88 -4.54
CA VAL A 36 5.94 19.07 -5.43
C VAL A 36 5.47 19.24 -6.89
N ALA A 37 4.50 18.45 -7.33
CA ALA A 37 3.95 18.54 -8.68
C ALA A 37 3.25 19.89 -8.94
N THR A 38 2.47 20.38 -7.98
CA THR A 38 1.79 21.68 -8.09
C THR A 38 2.77 22.85 -8.06
N TRP A 39 3.80 22.82 -7.21
CA TRP A 39 4.84 23.85 -7.17
C TRP A 39 5.70 23.93 -8.43
N THR A 40 5.81 22.81 -9.16
CA THR A 40 6.55 22.74 -10.43
C THR A 40 5.69 23.04 -11.66
N GLY A 41 4.39 23.31 -11.48
CA GLY A 41 3.47 23.63 -12.57
C GLY A 41 3.08 22.44 -13.44
N ILE A 42 3.24 21.20 -12.95
CA ILE A 42 2.80 19.98 -13.63
C ILE A 42 1.28 19.96 -13.71
N SER A 43 0.71 19.41 -14.80
CA SER A 43 -0.75 19.33 -14.93
C SER A 43 -1.41 18.55 -13.79
N ALA A 44 -2.61 18.99 -13.42
CA ALA A 44 -3.38 18.40 -12.32
C ALA A 44 -3.63 16.89 -12.52
N ALA A 45 -3.89 16.46 -13.76
CA ALA A 45 -4.11 15.05 -14.07
C ALA A 45 -2.90 14.18 -13.70
N ILE A 46 -1.69 14.61 -14.10
CA ILE A 46 -0.46 13.87 -13.79
C ILE A 46 -0.11 13.98 -12.31
N ALA A 47 -0.34 15.15 -11.70
CA ALA A 47 -0.15 15.33 -10.27
C ALA A 47 -1.00 14.35 -9.44
N TYR A 48 -2.27 14.14 -9.79
CA TYR A 48 -3.13 13.17 -9.10
C TYR A 48 -2.69 11.73 -9.32
N VAL A 49 -2.37 11.34 -10.56
CA VAL A 49 -1.92 9.98 -10.88
C VAL A 49 -0.60 9.67 -10.16
N GLY A 50 0.38 10.57 -10.26
CA GLY A 50 1.68 10.41 -9.62
C GLY A 50 1.56 10.40 -8.10
N ALA A 51 0.70 11.23 -7.51
CA ALA A 51 0.46 11.25 -6.06
C ALA A 51 -0.16 9.94 -5.57
N PHE A 52 -1.11 9.37 -6.33
CA PHE A 52 -1.67 8.05 -6.03
C PHE A 52 -0.59 6.96 -6.09
N VAL A 53 0.18 6.89 -7.18
CA VAL A 53 1.26 5.90 -7.34
C VAL A 53 2.31 6.03 -6.25
N PHE A 54 2.66 7.25 -5.87
CA PHE A 54 3.60 7.54 -4.78
C PHE A 54 3.09 7.08 -3.41
N ALA A 55 1.78 7.21 -3.14
CA ALA A 55 1.19 6.83 -1.86
C ALA A 55 1.12 5.30 -1.64
N LEU A 56 0.92 4.53 -2.71
CA LEU A 56 0.81 3.06 -2.66
C LEU A 56 1.94 2.34 -1.90
N PRO A 57 3.24 2.55 -2.17
CA PRO A 57 4.33 1.89 -1.45
C PRO A 57 4.35 2.17 0.05
N PHE A 58 4.00 3.38 0.47
CA PHE A 58 3.94 3.74 1.90
C PHE A 58 2.72 3.13 2.57
N MET A 59 1.54 3.22 1.94
CA MET A 59 0.34 2.52 2.39
C MET A 59 0.62 1.03 2.59
N MET A 60 1.18 0.36 1.59
CA MET A 60 1.50 -1.08 1.69
C MET A 60 2.50 -1.38 2.80
N THR A 61 3.46 -0.49 3.06
CA THR A 61 4.43 -0.65 4.15
C THR A 61 3.76 -0.57 5.51
N VAL A 62 2.85 0.38 5.72
CA VAL A 62 2.10 0.52 6.97
C VAL A 62 1.18 -0.68 7.19
N LEU A 63 0.44 -1.11 6.16
CA LEU A 63 -0.46 -2.26 6.24
C LEU A 63 0.32 -3.56 6.53
N HIS A 64 1.48 -3.74 5.90
CA HIS A 64 2.39 -4.85 6.21
C HIS A 64 2.90 -4.82 7.65
N GLY A 65 3.26 -3.63 8.13
CA GLY A 65 3.69 -3.39 9.50
C GLY A 65 2.60 -3.74 10.49
N HIS A 66 1.36 -3.32 10.26
CA HIS A 66 0.21 -3.64 11.10
C HIS A 66 -0.01 -5.15 11.23
N VAL A 67 0.02 -5.90 10.12
CA VAL A 67 -0.08 -7.38 10.15
C VAL A 67 1.05 -8.00 10.97
N THR A 68 2.28 -7.49 10.80
CA THR A 68 3.46 -7.99 11.51
C THR A 68 3.36 -7.69 13.01
N MET A 69 2.81 -6.54 13.41
CA MET A 69 2.56 -6.19 14.81
C MET A 69 1.42 -7.02 15.43
N ALA A 70 0.36 -7.31 14.67
CA ALA A 70 -0.82 -8.01 15.16
C ALA A 70 -0.64 -9.53 15.30
N LEU A 71 0.22 -10.17 14.50
CA LEU A 71 0.42 -11.63 14.49
C LEU A 71 1.86 -12.06 14.81
N GLY A 72 2.80 -11.11 14.83
CA GLY A 72 4.22 -11.40 14.88
C GLY A 72 4.81 -11.79 13.51
N GLY A 73 6.10 -11.50 13.33
CA GLY A 73 6.82 -11.74 12.08
C GLY A 73 6.88 -13.22 11.66
N LEU A 74 6.82 -14.14 12.63
CA LEU A 74 6.84 -15.58 12.40
C LEU A 74 5.50 -16.10 11.88
N HIS A 75 4.36 -15.57 12.33
CA HIS A 75 3.03 -16.12 11.99
C HIS A 75 2.32 -15.41 10.83
N ARG A 76 2.84 -14.27 10.36
CA ARG A 76 2.25 -13.51 9.25
C ARG A 76 2.02 -14.32 7.96
N HIS A 77 2.80 -15.38 7.73
CA HIS A 77 2.68 -16.21 6.54
C HIS A 77 1.33 -16.95 6.51
N HIS A 78 0.86 -17.47 7.65
CA HIS A 78 -0.47 -18.10 7.76
C HIS A 78 -1.61 -17.14 7.42
N TYR A 79 -1.46 -15.85 7.76
CA TYR A 79 -2.43 -14.83 7.36
C TYR A 79 -2.43 -14.60 5.86
N TYR A 80 -1.26 -14.54 5.22
CA TYR A 80 -1.17 -14.37 3.76
C TYR A 80 -1.65 -15.61 2.99
N GLU A 81 -1.41 -16.81 3.51
CA GLU A 81 -1.96 -18.06 2.96
C GLU A 81 -3.49 -18.08 3.06
N TRP A 82 -4.04 -17.72 4.22
CA TRP A 82 -5.48 -17.58 4.40
C TRP A 82 -6.08 -16.56 3.42
N LEU A 83 -5.41 -15.43 3.24
CA LEU A 83 -5.84 -14.35 2.36
C LEU A 83 -5.77 -14.74 0.88
N ALA A 84 -4.81 -15.58 0.49
CA ALA A 84 -4.72 -16.15 -0.85
C ALA A 84 -5.90 -17.06 -1.21
N GLY A 85 -6.61 -17.60 -0.21
CA GLY A 85 -7.87 -18.33 -0.40
C GLY A 85 -9.06 -17.46 -0.83
N TYR A 86 -8.93 -16.13 -0.76
CA TYR A 86 -10.00 -15.17 -1.08
C TYR A 86 -9.54 -14.09 -2.11
N PRO A 87 -9.05 -14.50 -3.30
CA PRO A 87 -8.40 -13.58 -4.25
C PRO A 87 -9.35 -12.54 -4.85
N MET A 88 -10.64 -12.87 -5.01
CA MET A 88 -11.64 -12.01 -5.67
C MET A 88 -12.46 -11.16 -4.71
N SER A 89 -12.18 -11.20 -3.40
CA SER A 89 -12.91 -10.42 -2.40
C SER A 89 -11.95 -9.64 -1.51
N ILE A 90 -11.66 -10.20 -0.34
CA ILE A 90 -10.92 -9.53 0.72
C ILE A 90 -9.41 -9.49 0.41
N GLY A 91 -8.90 -10.46 -0.36
CA GLY A 91 -7.49 -10.61 -0.70
C GLY A 91 -7.01 -9.86 -1.95
N PHE A 92 -7.90 -9.26 -2.74
CA PHE A 92 -7.54 -8.60 -4.00
C PHE A 92 -6.48 -7.50 -3.78
N MET A 93 -6.68 -6.65 -2.77
CA MET A 93 -5.74 -5.58 -2.39
C MET A 93 -4.58 -6.04 -1.51
N PHE A 94 -4.37 -7.33 -1.32
CA PHE A 94 -3.36 -7.83 -0.39
C PHE A 94 -2.62 -9.06 -0.92
N HIS A 95 -2.46 -9.13 -2.24
CA HIS A 95 -1.66 -10.18 -2.86
C HIS A 95 -0.22 -10.16 -2.31
N PRO A 96 0.40 -11.33 -2.02
CA PRO A 96 1.76 -11.40 -1.44
C PRO A 96 2.84 -10.60 -2.18
N ILE A 97 2.66 -10.39 -3.49
CA ILE A 97 3.54 -9.57 -4.33
C ILE A 97 3.62 -8.13 -3.82
N MET A 98 2.51 -7.56 -3.35
CA MET A 98 2.41 -6.17 -2.90
C MET A 98 3.27 -5.89 -1.66
N PHE A 99 3.61 -6.92 -0.90
CA PHE A 99 4.46 -6.81 0.28
C PHE A 99 5.96 -6.99 -0.02
N ARG A 100 6.32 -7.40 -1.24
CA ARG A 100 7.73 -7.53 -1.62
C ARG A 100 8.38 -6.15 -1.65
N THR A 101 9.52 -6.01 -0.99
CA THR A 101 10.29 -4.75 -0.94
C THR A 101 10.65 -4.26 -2.35
N ARG A 102 11.01 -5.17 -3.26
CA ARG A 102 11.32 -4.83 -4.65
C ARG A 102 10.14 -4.18 -5.39
N PHE A 103 8.92 -4.66 -5.17
CA PHE A 103 7.72 -4.10 -5.77
C PHE A 103 7.43 -2.68 -5.23
N ARG A 104 7.51 -2.50 -3.91
CA ARG A 104 7.34 -1.18 -3.28
C ARG A 104 8.37 -0.17 -3.79
N ILE A 105 9.65 -0.56 -3.88
CA ILE A 105 10.71 0.29 -4.44
C ILE A 105 10.42 0.63 -5.91
N SER A 106 9.97 -0.34 -6.72
CA SER A 106 9.65 -0.07 -8.12
C SER A 106 8.53 0.97 -8.30
N LEU A 107 7.53 1.01 -7.41
CA LEU A 107 6.48 2.04 -7.43
C LEU A 107 7.01 3.43 -7.04
N VAL A 108 7.90 3.51 -6.04
CA VAL A 108 8.55 4.77 -5.68
C VAL A 108 9.38 5.29 -6.85
N LEU A 109 10.18 4.41 -7.47
CA LEU A 109 10.98 4.76 -8.66
C LEU A 109 10.09 5.21 -9.81
N LEU A 110 8.98 4.52 -10.06
CA LEU A 110 8.00 4.91 -11.08
C LEU A 110 7.43 6.30 -10.80
N ALA A 111 7.04 6.59 -9.55
CA ALA A 111 6.55 7.92 -9.17
C ALA A 111 7.61 9.01 -9.40
N CYS A 112 8.87 8.75 -9.03
CA CYS A 112 9.97 9.68 -9.26
C CYS A 112 10.22 9.91 -10.76
N VAL A 113 10.18 8.85 -11.58
CA VAL A 113 10.33 8.95 -13.04
C VAL A 113 9.18 9.76 -13.64
N LEU A 114 7.94 9.50 -13.22
CA LEU A 114 6.78 10.29 -13.66
C LEU A 114 6.97 11.78 -13.32
N LEU A 115 7.41 12.09 -12.10
CA LEU A 115 7.64 13.47 -11.69
C LEU A 115 8.73 14.15 -12.53
N ALA A 116 9.85 13.47 -12.73
CA ALA A 116 10.97 13.99 -13.51
C ALA A 116 10.58 14.21 -14.98
N LEU A 117 9.93 13.22 -15.60
CA LEU A 117 9.49 13.33 -17.00
C LEU A 117 8.48 14.46 -17.18
N SER A 118 7.49 14.58 -16.30
CA SER A 118 6.51 15.66 -16.34
C SER A 118 7.13 17.03 -16.15
N TYR A 119 8.14 17.13 -15.28
CA TYR A 119 8.90 18.36 -15.10
C TYR A 119 9.66 18.78 -16.37
N PHE A 120 10.36 17.85 -17.03
CA PHE A 120 11.13 18.17 -18.25
C PHE A 120 10.25 18.41 -19.48
N LEU A 121 9.20 17.61 -19.64
CA LEU A 121 8.31 17.70 -20.79
C LEU A 121 7.29 18.84 -20.67
N ARG A 122 7.16 19.46 -19.49
CA ARG A 122 6.15 20.48 -19.16
C ARG A 122 4.72 20.03 -19.50
N TRP A 123 4.42 18.78 -19.15
CA TRP A 123 3.07 18.21 -19.30
C TRP A 123 2.20 18.49 -18.08
#